data_AF-A0A831TJB8-F1
#
_entry.id   AF-A0A831TJB8-F1
#
_cell.length_a   1.000
_cell.length_b   1.000
_cell.length_c   1.000
_cell.angle_alpha   90.00
_cell.angle_beta   90.00
_cell.angle_gamma   90.00
#
_symmetry.space_group_name_H-M   'P 1'
#
loop_
_entity.id
_entity.type
_entity.pdbx_description
1 polymer ?
#
loop_
_entity_poly.entity_id
_entity_poly.type
_entity_poly.pdbx_seq_one_letter_code
_entity_poly.pdbx_strand_id
1 'polypeptide(L)'
;MKLVDNLQMKSSPTAEGTTRTVIDTDGNIYQGGTQVTATAAELNAYAITVYMADANTAGSIFVVAPHAGNIIGMYATNYVANTTTKTVLTAEIAGVLVTAPAWEIAVTQAAGDASSSVPTAANAVTAGQVIEIVSDGAGAPVMPMMVTLLISR
;
A
#
# COMPACT_ATOMS: atom_id res chain seq x y z
N MET A 1 -20.59 -5.73 61.36
CA MET A 1 -19.34 -5.39 60.65
C MET A 1 -19.66 -5.36 59.17
N LYS A 2 -19.86 -4.17 58.59
CA LYS A 2 -20.21 -3.99 57.17
C LYS A 2 -19.26 -2.95 56.61
N LEU A 3 -18.19 -3.41 55.99
CA LEU A 3 -17.22 -2.59 55.26
C LEU A 3 -17.29 -3.04 53.79
N VAL A 4 -18.29 -2.54 53.05
CA VAL A 4 -18.39 -2.77 51.59
C VAL A 4 -18.70 -1.51 50.79
N ASP A 5 -18.60 -0.31 51.38
CA ASP A 5 -18.99 0.95 50.71
C ASP A 5 -17.83 1.91 50.39
N ASN A 6 -16.58 1.42 50.32
CA ASN A 6 -15.43 2.30 50.02
C ASN A 6 -14.62 1.96 48.77
N LEU A 7 -15.16 1.17 47.83
CA LEU A 7 -14.71 1.27 46.43
C LEU A 7 -15.42 2.45 45.76
N GLN A 8 -15.23 3.65 46.30
CA GLN A 8 -15.47 4.85 45.50
C GLN A 8 -14.36 4.89 44.46
N MET A 9 -14.64 4.33 43.27
CA MET A 9 -13.98 4.78 42.05
C MET A 9 -14.23 6.29 41.99
N LYS A 10 -13.24 7.06 42.42
CA LYS A 10 -13.20 8.52 42.30
C LYS A 10 -13.74 8.85 40.92
N SER A 11 -14.91 9.49 40.88
CA SER A 11 -15.52 9.92 39.63
C SER A 11 -14.45 10.65 38.84
N SER A 12 -14.04 10.04 37.73
CA SER A 12 -13.08 10.65 36.83
C SER A 12 -13.66 12.01 36.45
N PRO A 13 -12.85 13.08 36.41
CA PRO A 13 -13.38 14.40 36.08
C PRO A 13 -14.10 14.30 34.74
N THR A 14 -15.36 14.72 34.73
CA THR A 14 -16.24 14.71 33.55
C THR A 14 -15.67 15.70 32.53
N ALA A 15 -14.74 15.24 31.71
CA ALA A 15 -14.32 15.97 30.53
C ALA A 15 -15.40 15.73 29.46
N GLU A 16 -16.36 16.63 29.36
CA GLU A 16 -17.24 16.74 28.18
C GLU A 16 -16.36 16.67 26.93
N GLY A 17 -16.56 15.64 26.10
CA GLY A 17 -15.75 15.38 24.91
C GLY A 17 -14.66 14.30 25.02
N THR A 18 -14.54 13.57 26.14
CA THR A 18 -13.58 12.43 26.21
C THR A 18 -14.19 11.12 25.74
N THR A 19 -13.87 10.75 24.50
CA THR A 19 -14.07 9.39 24.00
C THR A 19 -13.20 8.43 24.82
N ARG A 20 -13.81 7.59 25.67
CA ARG A 20 -13.08 6.60 26.47
C ARG A 20 -12.47 5.55 25.54
N THR A 21 -11.17 5.30 25.69
CA THR A 21 -10.51 4.12 25.12
C THR A 21 -10.57 2.99 26.14
N VAL A 22 -11.01 1.80 25.73
CA VAL A 22 -11.11 0.60 26.58
C VAL A 22 -10.35 -0.53 25.89
N ILE A 23 -9.59 -1.31 26.66
CA ILE A 23 -9.05 -2.60 26.23
C ILE A 23 -9.84 -3.66 26.99
N ASP A 24 -10.47 -4.60 26.29
CA ASP A 24 -11.21 -5.70 26.93
C ASP A 24 -10.29 -6.84 27.37
N THR A 25 -10.87 -7.90 27.96
CA THR A 25 -10.13 -9.09 28.39
C THR A 25 -9.53 -9.90 27.25
N ASP A 26 -10.03 -9.71 26.03
CA ASP A 26 -9.56 -10.38 24.82
C ASP A 26 -8.49 -9.53 24.10
N GLY A 27 -8.16 -8.34 24.62
CA GLY A 27 -7.18 -7.42 24.08
C GLY A 27 -7.71 -6.51 22.96
N ASN A 28 -9.01 -6.53 22.68
CA ASN A 28 -9.62 -5.65 21.68
C ASN A 28 -9.61 -4.20 22.18
N ILE A 29 -9.31 -3.27 21.27
CA ILE A 29 -9.32 -1.84 21.55
C ILE A 29 -10.67 -1.27 21.13
N TYR A 30 -11.31 -0.52 22.00
CA TYR A 30 -12.55 0.22 21.71
C TYR A 30 -12.32 1.72 21.90
N GLN A 31 -12.82 2.55 20.99
CA GLN A 31 -12.91 4.00 21.15
C GLN A 31 -14.39 4.42 21.06
N GLY A 32 -14.92 4.97 22.14
CA GLY A 32 -16.32 5.44 22.17
C GLY A 32 -17.34 4.32 22.05
N GLY A 33 -16.96 3.10 22.40
CA GLY A 33 -17.79 1.90 22.24
C GLY A 33 -17.63 1.21 20.88
N THR A 34 -16.90 1.79 19.93
CA THR A 34 -16.59 1.16 18.64
C THR A 34 -15.28 0.40 18.72
N GLN A 35 -15.28 -0.88 18.34
CA GLN A 35 -14.05 -1.66 18.24
C GLN A 35 -13.19 -1.08 17.11
N VAL A 36 -11.92 -0.82 17.43
CA VAL A 36 -10.90 -0.47 16.45
C VAL A 36 -10.37 -1.78 15.89
N THR A 37 -10.54 -1.98 14.59
CA THR A 37 -10.10 -3.18 13.88
C THR A 37 -9.14 -2.82 12.76
N ALA A 38 -8.03 -3.52 12.70
CA ALA A 38 -7.10 -3.57 11.57
C ALA A 38 -6.42 -4.94 11.61
N THR A 39 -6.16 -5.51 10.45
CA THR A 39 -5.36 -6.73 10.35
C THR A 39 -3.90 -6.41 10.67
N ALA A 40 -3.14 -7.43 11.11
CA ALA A 40 -1.70 -7.29 11.29
C ALA A 40 -1.00 -6.86 9.98
N ALA A 41 -1.51 -7.31 8.83
CA ALA A 41 -0.99 -6.94 7.52
C ALA A 41 -1.16 -5.44 7.21
N GLU A 42 -2.34 -4.87 7.50
CA GLU A 42 -2.60 -3.44 7.28
C GLU A 42 -1.74 -2.55 8.20
N LEU A 43 -1.54 -2.96 9.45
CA LEU A 43 -0.69 -2.22 10.40
C LEU A 43 0.80 -2.33 10.07
N ASN A 44 1.22 -3.46 9.51
CA ASN A 44 2.62 -3.76 9.26
C ASN A 44 3.05 -3.45 7.82
N ALA A 45 2.32 -2.60 7.10
CA ALA A 45 2.66 -2.21 5.73
C ALA A 45 2.85 -0.71 5.57
N TYR A 46 3.47 -0.31 4.46
CA TYR A 46 3.53 1.07 4.00
C TYR A 46 3.46 1.13 2.49
N ALA A 47 2.98 2.26 1.97
CA ALA A 47 2.87 2.50 0.56
C ALA A 47 3.95 3.50 0.10
N ILE A 48 4.48 3.28 -1.10
CA ILE A 48 5.29 4.25 -1.84
C ILE A 48 4.58 4.49 -3.16
N THR A 49 4.39 5.76 -3.53
CA THR A 49 3.80 6.13 -4.82
C THR A 49 4.79 6.96 -5.64
N VAL A 50 4.92 6.64 -6.93
CA VAL A 50 5.80 7.32 -7.88
C VAL A 50 5.08 7.55 -9.20
N TYR A 51 5.40 8.65 -9.87
CA TYR A 51 4.78 9.06 -11.12
C TYR A 51 5.62 8.64 -12.33
N MET A 52 4.97 8.04 -13.33
CA MET A 52 5.52 7.81 -14.67
C MET A 52 4.89 8.81 -15.64
N ALA A 53 5.72 9.59 -16.33
CA ALA A 53 5.22 10.59 -17.29
C ALA A 53 4.60 9.93 -18.53
N ASP A 54 5.17 8.83 -18.99
CA ASP A 54 4.67 8.07 -20.12
C ASP A 54 5.05 6.59 -20.00
N ALA A 55 4.07 5.73 -19.77
CA ALA A 55 4.26 4.29 -19.80
C ALA A 55 4.26 3.71 -21.22
N ASN A 56 3.83 4.48 -22.22
CA ASN A 56 3.80 4.05 -23.61
C ASN A 56 5.04 4.48 -24.40
N THR A 57 6.06 4.97 -23.69
CA THR A 57 7.43 5.05 -24.17
C THR A 57 8.28 4.14 -23.29
N ALA A 58 9.09 3.27 -23.90
CA ALA A 58 9.91 2.32 -23.16
C ALA A 58 10.89 3.07 -22.25
N GLY A 59 10.94 2.70 -20.98
CA GLY A 59 11.75 3.40 -20.00
C GLY A 59 11.44 3.04 -18.56
N SER A 60 12.09 3.76 -17.65
CA SER A 60 12.10 3.45 -16.23
C SER A 60 11.84 4.67 -15.36
N ILE A 61 11.23 4.43 -14.21
CA ILE A 61 11.18 5.36 -13.08
C ILE A 61 11.74 4.70 -11.83
N PHE A 62 12.23 5.51 -10.90
CA PHE A 62 12.96 5.04 -9.74
C PHE A 62 12.38 5.62 -8.46
N VAL A 63 12.33 4.81 -7.42
CA VAL A 63 11.96 5.26 -6.08
C VAL A 63 12.77 4.50 -5.03
N VAL A 64 13.02 5.14 -3.89
CA VAL A 64 13.79 4.54 -2.80
C VAL A 64 12.85 3.94 -1.76
N ALA A 65 13.13 2.71 -1.31
CA ALA A 65 12.48 2.12 -0.16
C ALA A 65 12.99 2.77 1.14
N PRO A 66 12.16 3.52 1.91
CA PRO A 66 12.62 4.16 3.15
C PRO A 66 12.86 3.15 4.29
N HIS A 67 12.26 1.97 4.21
CA HIS A 67 12.37 0.89 5.19
C HIS A 67 12.65 -0.44 4.48
N ALA A 68 13.14 -1.41 5.25
CA ALA A 68 13.26 -2.78 4.77
C ALA A 68 11.87 -3.44 4.75
N GLY A 69 11.72 -4.49 3.95
CA GLY A 69 10.46 -5.22 3.84
C GLY A 69 10.35 -6.09 2.60
N ASN A 70 9.14 -6.55 2.31
CA ASN A 70 8.80 -7.28 1.08
C ASN A 70 7.72 -6.52 0.31
N ILE A 71 7.90 -6.33 -0.99
CA ILE A 71 6.85 -5.82 -1.87
C ILE A 71 5.75 -6.88 -1.96
N ILE A 72 4.57 -6.56 -1.43
CA ILE A 72 3.38 -7.44 -1.37
C ILE A 72 2.26 -6.99 -2.32
N GLY A 73 2.43 -5.85 -2.99
CA GLY A 73 1.51 -5.39 -4.02
C GLY A 73 2.15 -4.35 -4.92
N MET A 74 1.90 -4.47 -6.21
CA MET A 74 2.27 -3.50 -7.24
C MET A 74 0.99 -3.06 -7.92
N TYR A 75 0.73 -1.76 -7.95
CA TYR A 75 -0.51 -1.18 -8.48
C TYR A 75 -0.16 -0.06 -9.44
N ALA A 76 -0.84 0.04 -10.57
CA ALA A 76 -0.70 1.17 -11.49
C ALA A 76 -2.07 1.68 -11.93
N THR A 77 -2.25 2.99 -11.91
CA THR A 77 -3.44 3.68 -12.41
C THR A 77 -3.07 4.56 -13.58
N ASN A 78 -3.62 4.26 -14.76
CA ASN A 78 -3.38 5.02 -15.99
C ASN A 78 -4.29 6.25 -16.07
N TYR A 79 -3.73 7.38 -16.51
CA TYR A 79 -4.45 8.65 -16.55
C TYR A 79 -5.19 8.86 -17.87
N VAL A 80 -4.85 8.06 -18.88
CA VAL A 80 -5.43 8.07 -20.22
C VAL A 80 -5.72 6.64 -20.60
N ALA A 81 -6.78 6.40 -21.37
CA ALA A 81 -7.08 5.07 -21.88
C ALA A 81 -5.92 4.56 -22.76
N ASN A 82 -5.51 3.32 -22.54
CA ASN A 82 -4.65 2.63 -23.49
C ASN A 82 -5.51 2.16 -24.68
N THR A 83 -4.99 2.14 -25.91
CA THR A 83 -5.85 1.95 -27.09
C THR A 83 -5.29 1.05 -28.20
N THR A 84 -4.00 0.76 -28.20
CA THR A 84 -3.36 0.02 -29.31
C THR A 84 -2.91 -1.37 -28.90
N THR A 85 -1.90 -1.46 -28.04
CA THR A 85 -1.32 -2.71 -27.56
C THR A 85 -1.15 -2.65 -26.06
N LYS A 86 -1.06 -3.83 -25.47
CA LYS A 86 -0.88 -3.99 -24.05
C LYS A 86 0.48 -3.44 -23.63
N THR A 87 0.51 -2.67 -22.56
CA THR A 87 1.74 -2.15 -21.95
C THR A 87 2.10 -3.03 -20.78
N VAL A 88 3.31 -3.57 -20.76
CA VAL A 88 3.79 -4.45 -19.71
C VAL A 88 4.68 -3.66 -18.75
N LEU A 89 4.38 -3.80 -17.46
CA LEU A 89 5.15 -3.23 -16.38
C LEU A 89 5.93 -4.34 -15.66
N THR A 90 7.15 -4.00 -15.23
CA THR A 90 7.94 -4.85 -14.34
C THR A 90 8.57 -4.01 -13.24
N ALA A 91 9.04 -4.67 -12.19
CA ALA A 91 9.79 -4.03 -11.12
C ALA A 91 11.15 -4.71 -10.97
N GLU A 92 12.18 -3.93 -10.68
CA GLU A 92 13.51 -4.42 -10.32
C GLU A 92 13.95 -3.84 -8.98
N ILE A 93 14.69 -4.62 -8.22
CA ILE A 93 15.32 -4.19 -6.97
C ILE A 93 16.82 -4.30 -7.16
N ALA A 94 17.51 -3.16 -7.17
CA ALA A 94 18.95 -3.09 -7.44
C ALA A 94 19.39 -3.87 -8.71
N GLY A 95 18.61 -3.77 -9.80
CA GLY A 95 18.88 -4.43 -11.09
C GLY A 95 18.50 -5.92 -11.14
N VAL A 96 17.81 -6.43 -10.12
CA VAL A 96 17.27 -7.81 -10.10
C VAL A 96 15.76 -7.76 -10.30
N LEU A 97 15.28 -8.43 -11.34
CA LEU A 97 13.86 -8.52 -11.66
C LEU A 97 13.07 -9.15 -10.52
N VAL A 98 12.03 -8.46 -10.06
CA VAL A 98 11.02 -8.99 -9.15
C VAL A 98 10.21 -10.04 -9.89
N THR A 99 10.12 -11.25 -9.34
CA THR A 99 9.31 -12.31 -9.94
C THR A 99 7.84 -12.08 -9.56
N ALA A 100 6.97 -11.91 -10.55
CA ALA A 100 5.54 -11.71 -10.37
C ALA A 100 4.76 -12.27 -11.57
N PRO A 101 3.45 -12.55 -11.43
CA PRO A 101 2.55 -12.68 -12.56
C PRO A 101 2.59 -11.42 -13.45
N ALA A 102 2.11 -11.56 -14.68
CA ALA A 102 2.09 -10.46 -15.64
C ALA A 102 1.38 -9.23 -15.07
N TRP A 103 2.06 -8.08 -15.07
CA TRP A 103 1.53 -6.79 -14.66
C TRP A 103 1.32 -5.93 -15.89
N GLU A 104 0.07 -5.78 -16.29
CA GLU A 104 -0.25 -5.33 -17.64
C GLU A 104 -1.36 -4.29 -17.63
N ILE A 105 -1.21 -3.27 -18.47
CA ILE A 105 -2.25 -2.30 -18.81
C ILE A 105 -2.93 -2.79 -20.08
N ALA A 106 -4.16 -3.29 -19.95
CA ALA A 106 -4.89 -3.84 -21.08
C ALA A 106 -5.18 -2.78 -22.15
N VAL A 107 -5.32 -3.22 -23.42
CA VAL A 107 -5.67 -2.35 -24.56
C VAL A 107 -7.02 -1.65 -24.39
N THR A 108 -7.89 -2.17 -23.53
CA THR A 108 -9.22 -1.61 -23.27
C THR A 108 -9.30 -0.86 -21.94
N GLN A 109 -8.18 -0.72 -21.23
CA GLN A 109 -8.17 -0.12 -19.91
C GLN A 109 -8.45 1.37 -20.02
N ALA A 110 -9.52 1.84 -19.36
CA ALA A 110 -9.96 3.22 -19.40
C ALA A 110 -9.10 4.10 -18.49
N ALA A 111 -9.17 5.41 -18.67
CA ALA A 111 -8.54 6.35 -17.75
C ALA A 111 -9.12 6.18 -16.33
N GLY A 112 -8.24 6.10 -15.33
CA GLY A 112 -8.59 5.91 -13.92
C GLY A 112 -8.71 4.45 -13.49
N ASP A 113 -8.62 3.50 -14.42
CA ASP A 113 -8.60 2.08 -14.07
C ASP A 113 -7.26 1.67 -13.45
N ALA A 114 -7.32 0.69 -12.56
CA ALA A 114 -6.14 0.14 -11.90
C ALA A 114 -5.77 -1.22 -12.49
N SER A 115 -4.48 -1.44 -12.72
CA SER A 115 -3.88 -2.76 -12.88
C SER A 115 -3.11 -3.11 -11.60
N SER A 116 -2.95 -4.42 -11.34
CA SER A 116 -2.16 -4.86 -10.20
C SER A 116 -1.48 -6.19 -10.44
N SER A 117 -0.39 -6.43 -9.73
CA SER A 117 0.26 -7.72 -9.64
C SER A 117 0.89 -7.90 -8.25
N VAL A 118 0.96 -9.15 -7.80
CA VAL A 118 1.52 -9.51 -6.50
C VAL A 118 2.81 -10.31 -6.73
N PRO A 119 3.97 -9.82 -6.28
CA PRO A 119 5.22 -10.55 -6.39
C PRO A 119 5.18 -11.93 -5.70
N THR A 120 5.90 -12.89 -6.28
CA THR A 120 6.04 -14.25 -5.76
C THR A 120 7.47 -14.58 -5.33
N ALA A 121 8.48 -13.86 -5.84
CA ALA A 121 9.87 -13.98 -5.40
C ALA A 121 10.70 -12.72 -5.75
N ALA A 122 11.94 -12.67 -5.24
CA ALA A 122 12.89 -11.57 -5.46
C ALA A 122 12.31 -10.17 -5.13
N ASN A 123 11.45 -10.10 -4.12
CA ASN A 123 10.67 -8.92 -3.76
C ASN A 123 11.08 -8.30 -2.41
N ALA A 124 12.21 -8.71 -1.84
CA ALA A 124 12.72 -8.16 -0.61
C ALA A 124 13.54 -6.89 -0.87
N VAL A 125 13.29 -5.84 -0.09
CA VAL A 125 14.02 -4.57 -0.14
C VAL A 125 14.70 -4.32 1.20
N THR A 126 15.88 -3.70 1.16
CA THR A 126 16.51 -3.09 2.34
C THR A 126 16.19 -1.60 2.40
N ALA A 127 16.26 -1.00 3.60
CA ALA A 127 16.14 0.45 3.74
C ALA A 127 17.21 1.18 2.89
N GLY A 128 16.78 2.21 2.16
CA GLY A 128 17.61 2.96 1.21
C GLY A 128 17.80 2.30 -0.15
N GLN A 129 17.27 1.09 -0.38
CA GLN A 129 17.42 0.41 -1.66
C GLN A 129 16.55 1.05 -2.75
N VAL A 130 17.10 1.14 -3.96
CA VAL A 130 16.37 1.64 -5.13
C VAL A 130 15.49 0.52 -5.69
N ILE A 131 14.24 0.86 -5.94
CA ILE A 131 13.27 0.09 -6.70
C ILE A 131 13.08 0.81 -8.04
N GLU A 132 13.21 0.06 -9.12
CA GLU A 132 12.98 0.51 -10.48
C GLU A 132 11.64 -0.05 -10.98
N ILE A 133 10.84 0.76 -11.65
CA ILE A 133 9.64 0.34 -12.36
C ILE A 133 9.88 0.59 -13.85
N VAL A 134 9.80 -0.48 -14.63
CA VAL A 134 10.09 -0.48 -16.06
C VAL A 134 8.81 -0.67 -16.85
N SER A 135 8.64 0.12 -17.91
CA SER A 135 7.61 -0.09 -18.91
C SER A 135 8.21 -0.52 -20.25
N ASP A 136 7.55 -1.45 -20.93
CA ASP A 136 7.92 -1.88 -22.29
C ASP A 136 7.57 -0.84 -23.37
N GLY A 137 6.75 0.16 -23.04
CA GLY A 137 6.38 1.23 -23.95
C GLY A 137 5.55 0.78 -25.15
N ALA A 138 4.88 -0.37 -25.08
CA ALA A 138 4.24 -0.92 -26.27
C ALA A 138 2.99 -0.14 -26.68
N GLY A 139 2.19 0.34 -25.72
CA GLY A 139 0.87 0.94 -25.95
C GLY A 139 0.87 2.34 -26.59
N ALA A 140 -0.32 2.95 -26.66
CA ALA A 140 -0.54 4.33 -27.08
C ALA A 140 -1.91 4.84 -26.58
N PRO A 141 -2.13 6.16 -26.45
CA PRO A 141 -1.21 7.28 -26.67
C PRO A 141 -0.22 7.45 -25.51
N VAL A 142 0.48 8.59 -25.42
CA VAL A 142 1.24 8.98 -24.21
C VAL A 142 0.36 8.73 -22.97
N MET A 143 0.84 7.90 -22.05
CA MET A 143 0.05 7.42 -20.93
C MET A 143 0.75 7.68 -19.60
N PRO A 144 0.51 8.85 -18.99
CA PRO A 144 0.92 9.10 -17.63
C PRO A 144 0.25 8.11 -16.66
N MET A 145 0.96 7.74 -15.59
CA MET A 145 0.39 6.90 -14.54
C MET A 145 0.99 7.15 -13.17
N MET A 146 0.25 6.76 -12.14
CA MET A 146 0.78 6.59 -10.79
C MET A 146 0.99 5.11 -10.52
N VAL A 147 2.17 4.79 -10.02
CA VAL A 147 2.52 3.45 -9.55
C VAL A 147 2.60 3.48 -8.03
N THR A 148 1.92 2.56 -7.37
CA THR A 148 1.97 2.38 -5.92
C THR A 148 2.50 1.00 -5.59
N LEU A 149 3.48 0.95 -4.70
CA LEU A 149 4.04 -0.27 -4.13
C LEU A 149 3.58 -0.38 -2.68
N LEU A 150 3.00 -1.51 -2.32
CA LEU A 150 2.70 -1.87 -0.94
C LEU A 150 3.81 -2.78 -0.42
N ILE A 151 4.43 -2.40 0.70
CA ILE A 151 5.57 -3.10 1.27
C ILE A 151 5.25 -3.47 2.71
N SER A 152 5.35 -4.76 3.05
CA SER A 152 5.27 -5.23 4.43
C SER A 152 6.60 -5.04 5.14
N ARG A 153 6.59 -4.51 6.35
CA ARG A 153 7.76 -4.36 7.22
C ARG A 153 8.19 -5.67 7.87
#